data_AF-A0AAW2CKZ2-F1
#
_entry.id   AF-A0AAW2CKZ2-F1
#
_cell.length_a   1.000
_cell.length_b   1.000
_cell.length_c   1.000
_cell.angle_alpha   90.00
_cell.angle_beta   90.00
_cell.angle_gamma   90.00
#
_symmetry.space_group_name_H-M   'P 1'
#
loop_
_entity.id
_entity.type
_entity.pdbx_description
1 polymer ?
#
loop_
_entity_poly.entity_id
_entity_poly.type
_entity_poly.pdbx_seq_one_letter_code
_entity_poly.pdbx_strand_id
1 'polypeptide(L)'
;MRKRNGLALIMKSVPVFLYAAAHPTGKALDTIRRELGYYRPNFMGNQWAGWTMPDMLLEKPDEGPSEASRARGITMIGARPWVALYNIPILSTDFSVARRIARMVSARGGGLPTVQTLGLVHGEDSTEIACMLLEPNQIGADRVQNQVETLAVEEGVEVEKGYFTDFSPEMIIEKYMNLTSAQRD
;
A
#
# COMPACT_ATOMS: atom_id res chain seq x y z
N MET A 1 5.50 -25.38 16.86
CA MET A 1 4.03 -25.61 16.91
C MET A 1 3.21 -24.43 17.48
N ARG A 2 3.78 -23.42 18.15
CA ARG A 2 3.02 -22.26 18.73
C ARG A 2 2.60 -21.15 17.75
N LYS A 3 3.32 -20.91 16.64
CA LYS A 3 3.02 -19.79 15.72
C LYS A 3 1.77 -19.98 14.84
N ARG A 4 1.38 -21.22 14.53
CA ARG A 4 0.15 -21.50 13.75
C ARG A 4 -1.14 -21.19 14.50
N ASN A 5 -1.11 -21.19 15.84
CA ASN A 5 -2.31 -21.00 16.66
C ASN A 5 -2.74 -19.52 16.76
N GLY A 6 -1.81 -18.57 16.64
CA GLY A 6 -2.13 -17.14 16.71
C GLY A 6 -2.91 -16.63 15.50
N LEU A 7 -2.46 -16.99 14.29
CA LEU A 7 -3.13 -16.59 13.04
C LEU A 7 -4.56 -17.18 12.97
N ALA A 8 -4.72 -18.45 13.38
CA ALA A 8 -6.01 -19.13 13.43
C ALA A 8 -6.97 -18.52 14.46
N LEU A 9 -6.47 -17.94 15.56
CA LEU A 9 -7.29 -17.23 16.54
C LEU A 9 -7.77 -15.88 16.00
N ILE A 10 -6.90 -15.15 15.30
CA ILE A 10 -7.24 -13.86 14.68
C ILE A 10 -8.30 -14.07 13.60
N MET A 11 -8.12 -15.06 12.72
CA MET A 11 -9.09 -15.39 11.66
C MET A 11 -10.50 -15.71 12.18
N LYS A 12 -10.65 -16.16 13.43
CA LYS A 12 -11.97 -16.46 14.02
C LYS A 12 -12.64 -15.26 14.70
N SER A 13 -11.93 -14.15 14.89
CA SER A 13 -12.38 -13.03 15.74
C SER A 13 -12.48 -11.69 15.03
N VAL A 14 -11.99 -11.60 13.79
CA VAL A 14 -12.13 -10.44 12.91
C VAL A 14 -12.44 -10.89 11.48
N PRO A 15 -13.18 -10.10 10.68
CA PRO A 15 -13.36 -10.36 9.26
C PRO A 15 -12.01 -10.35 8.54
N VAL A 16 -11.75 -11.37 7.72
CA VAL A 16 -10.50 -11.52 6.96
C VAL A 16 -10.81 -11.63 5.47
N PHE A 17 -10.18 -10.75 4.69
CA PHE A 17 -10.21 -10.80 3.23
C PHE A 17 -8.87 -11.31 2.71
N LEU A 18 -8.89 -12.35 1.90
CA LEU A 18 -7.72 -12.92 1.27
C LEU A 18 -7.40 -12.16 -0.02
N TYR A 19 -6.12 -12.04 -0.37
CA TYR A 19 -5.72 -11.41 -1.63
C TYR A 19 -4.53 -12.09 -2.28
N ALA A 20 -4.30 -11.77 -3.56
CA ALA A 20 -3.25 -12.35 -4.41
C ALA A 20 -3.30 -13.89 -4.35
N ALA A 21 -2.17 -14.58 -4.19
CA ALA A 21 -2.11 -16.04 -4.23
C ALA A 21 -2.87 -16.73 -3.07
N ALA A 22 -3.29 -15.99 -2.03
CA ALA A 22 -4.13 -16.53 -0.97
C ALA A 22 -5.63 -16.51 -1.31
N HIS A 23 -6.05 -15.68 -2.27
CA HIS A 23 -7.46 -15.60 -2.69
C HIS A 23 -7.75 -16.60 -3.82
N PRO A 24 -8.89 -17.33 -3.82
CA PRO A 24 -9.18 -18.36 -4.83
C PRO A 24 -9.07 -17.92 -6.28
N THR A 25 -9.39 -16.65 -6.55
CA THR A 25 -9.33 -16.05 -7.90
C THR A 25 -8.13 -15.12 -8.12
N GLY A 26 -7.18 -15.04 -7.18
CA GLY A 26 -6.03 -14.13 -7.32
C GLY A 26 -6.35 -12.64 -7.16
N LYS A 27 -7.45 -12.29 -6.47
CA LYS A 27 -7.96 -10.92 -6.40
C LYS A 27 -6.93 -9.94 -5.84
N ALA A 28 -6.77 -8.77 -6.47
CA ALA A 28 -5.80 -7.77 -6.05
C ALA A 28 -6.25 -7.04 -4.76
N LEU A 29 -5.27 -6.66 -3.93
CA LEU A 29 -5.49 -5.97 -2.66
C LEU A 29 -6.24 -4.64 -2.83
N ASP A 30 -5.86 -3.84 -3.82
CA ASP A 30 -6.47 -2.55 -4.07
C ASP A 30 -7.92 -2.67 -4.59
N THR A 31 -8.24 -3.76 -5.31
CA THR A 31 -9.63 -4.08 -5.70
C THR A 31 -10.49 -4.28 -4.46
N ILE A 32 -10.05 -5.13 -3.53
CA ILE A 32 -10.79 -5.42 -2.28
C ILE A 32 -10.94 -4.14 -1.46
N ARG A 33 -9.87 -3.36 -1.32
CA ARG A 33 -9.92 -2.05 -0.65
C ARG A 33 -10.96 -1.12 -1.28
N ARG A 34 -11.11 -1.10 -2.61
CA ARG A 34 -12.10 -0.26 -3.30
C ARG A 34 -13.54 -0.70 -3.10
N GLU A 35 -13.81 -1.99 -3.22
CA GLU A 35 -15.16 -2.57 -3.07
C GLU A 35 -15.71 -2.30 -1.69
N LEU A 36 -14.86 -2.52 -0.69
CA LEU A 36 -15.21 -2.24 0.68
C LEU A 36 -15.34 -0.71 0.90
N GLY A 37 -14.60 0.13 0.16
CA GLY A 37 -14.74 1.59 0.20
C GLY A 37 -13.59 2.33 0.89
N TYR A 38 -12.44 1.68 1.06
CA TYR A 38 -11.22 2.22 1.69
C TYR A 38 -10.82 3.56 1.12
N TYR A 39 -11.05 3.76 -0.19
CA TYR A 39 -10.61 4.95 -0.91
C TYR A 39 -11.70 6.04 -1.01
N ARG A 40 -12.74 6.00 -0.18
CA ARG A 40 -13.73 7.08 -0.08
C ARG A 40 -13.34 8.01 1.06
N PRO A 41 -13.26 9.34 0.82
CA PRO A 41 -13.11 10.30 1.91
C PRO A 41 -14.25 10.11 2.90
N ASN A 42 -13.91 10.09 4.18
CA ASN A 42 -14.84 9.89 5.28
C ASN A 42 -14.96 11.14 6.17
N PHE A 43 -14.27 12.21 5.81
CA PHE A 43 -14.38 13.54 6.39
C PHE A 43 -14.35 14.60 5.27
N MET A 44 -14.80 15.83 5.55
CA MET A 44 -14.87 16.88 4.53
C MET A 44 -13.49 17.17 3.94
N GLY A 45 -13.39 17.18 2.60
CA GLY A 45 -12.15 17.47 1.87
C GLY A 45 -11.29 16.24 1.57
N ASN A 46 -9.96 16.44 1.52
CA ASN A 46 -8.96 15.40 1.25
C ASN A 46 -8.42 14.72 2.53
N GLN A 47 -9.07 14.93 3.67
CA GLN A 47 -8.66 14.38 4.96
C GLN A 47 -9.21 12.95 5.13
N TRP A 48 -8.31 12.00 5.36
CA TRP A 48 -8.65 10.62 5.68
C TRP A 48 -8.75 10.47 7.19
N ALA A 49 -9.95 10.47 7.74
CA ALA A 49 -10.19 10.24 9.17
C ALA A 49 -10.26 8.73 9.53
N GLY A 50 -9.85 7.83 8.62
CA GLY A 50 -9.93 6.38 8.79
C GLY A 50 -11.34 5.81 8.63
N TRP A 51 -11.48 4.80 7.78
CA TRP A 51 -12.75 4.19 7.37
C TRP A 51 -13.87 4.15 8.43
N THR A 52 -14.99 4.83 8.15
CA THR A 52 -16.23 4.67 8.91
C THR A 52 -16.90 3.36 8.50
N MET A 53 -16.45 2.23 9.05
CA MET A 53 -17.03 0.94 8.69
C MET A 53 -18.47 0.84 9.21
N PRO A 54 -19.43 0.40 8.38
CA PRO A 54 -20.70 -0.06 8.90
C PRO A 54 -20.46 -1.27 9.81
N ASP A 55 -21.31 -1.45 10.82
CA ASP A 55 -21.18 -2.57 11.76
C ASP A 55 -21.35 -3.93 11.03
N MET A 56 -22.06 -3.94 9.89
CA MET A 56 -22.20 -5.07 8.97
C MET A 56 -21.49 -4.80 7.64
N LEU A 57 -20.62 -5.70 7.21
CA LEU A 57 -19.91 -5.58 5.93
C LEU A 57 -20.84 -5.90 4.75
N LEU A 58 -20.72 -5.10 3.69
CA LEU A 58 -21.44 -5.31 2.42
C LEU A 58 -20.89 -6.52 1.65
N GLU A 59 -19.57 -6.72 1.72
CA GLU A 59 -18.89 -7.86 1.12
C GLU A 59 -18.65 -8.94 2.17
N LYS A 60 -18.91 -10.20 1.79
CA LYS A 60 -18.65 -11.34 2.66
C LYS A 60 -17.14 -11.56 2.79
N PRO A 61 -16.58 -11.61 4.01
CA PRO A 61 -15.18 -11.96 4.21
C PRO A 61 -14.92 -13.43 3.84
N ASP A 62 -13.70 -13.73 3.44
CA ASP A 62 -13.26 -15.09 3.11
C ASP A 62 -13.19 -15.96 4.38
N GLU A 63 -12.75 -15.38 5.49
CA GLU A 63 -12.64 -16.04 6.80
C GLU A 63 -13.16 -15.12 7.92
N GLY A 64 -13.68 -15.73 8.99
CA GLY A 64 -14.16 -14.99 10.16
C GLY A 64 -15.60 -14.46 10.06
N PRO A 65 -16.04 -13.64 11.05
CA PRO A 65 -17.40 -13.10 11.10
C PRO A 65 -17.63 -12.02 10.03
N SER A 66 -18.89 -11.80 9.62
CA SER A 66 -19.26 -10.71 8.69
C SER A 66 -19.44 -9.35 9.37
N GLU A 67 -19.40 -9.31 10.70
CA GLU A 67 -19.49 -8.09 11.50
C GLU A 67 -18.08 -7.58 11.83
N ALA A 68 -17.84 -6.31 11.54
CA ALA A 68 -16.58 -5.64 11.87
C ALA A 68 -16.81 -4.76 13.11
N SER A 69 -16.11 -5.03 14.20
CA SER A 69 -16.16 -4.12 15.35
C SER A 69 -15.31 -2.89 15.07
N ARG A 70 -15.80 -1.69 15.43
CA ARG A 70 -15.05 -0.44 15.21
C ARG A 70 -13.64 -0.44 15.81
N ALA A 71 -13.46 -1.13 16.92
CA ALA A 71 -12.17 -1.22 17.61
C ALA A 71 -11.15 -2.14 16.91
N ARG A 72 -11.61 -3.13 16.11
CA ARG A 72 -10.74 -4.13 15.47
C ARG A 72 -10.67 -3.98 13.95
N GLY A 73 -11.71 -3.43 13.33
CA GLY A 73 -11.85 -3.33 11.88
C GLY A 73 -11.87 -4.70 11.20
N ILE A 74 -11.22 -4.76 10.04
CA ILE A 74 -11.01 -5.98 9.25
C ILE A 74 -9.51 -6.20 9.05
N THR A 75 -9.15 -7.40 8.59
CA THR A 75 -7.78 -7.72 8.20
C THR A 75 -7.74 -8.20 6.75
N MET A 76 -6.62 -7.94 6.08
CA MET A 76 -6.35 -8.47 4.74
C MET A 76 -5.09 -9.32 4.79
N ILE A 77 -5.17 -10.58 4.33
CA ILE A 77 -4.06 -11.53 4.34
C ILE A 77 -3.79 -12.00 2.93
N GLY A 78 -2.54 -12.01 2.51
CA GLY A 78 -2.21 -12.42 1.14
C GLY A 78 -0.83 -13.02 1.05
N ALA A 79 -0.56 -13.60 -0.11
CA ALA A 79 0.73 -14.14 -0.47
C ALA A 79 1.06 -13.65 -1.89
N ARG A 80 2.27 -13.10 -2.06
CA ARG A 80 2.73 -12.55 -3.33
C ARG A 80 4.26 -12.45 -3.37
N PRO A 81 4.86 -12.31 -4.57
CA PRO A 81 6.26 -11.93 -4.70
C PRO A 81 6.59 -10.60 -4.02
N TRP A 82 7.88 -10.33 -3.86
CA TRP A 82 8.40 -9.14 -3.19
C TRP A 82 7.82 -7.84 -3.77
N VAL A 83 7.54 -6.89 -2.88
CA VAL A 83 7.02 -5.56 -3.21
C VAL A 83 8.00 -4.54 -2.69
N ALA A 84 8.37 -3.58 -3.52
CA ALA A 84 9.15 -2.44 -3.06
C ALA A 84 8.25 -1.23 -2.87
N LEU A 85 8.53 -0.43 -1.85
CA LEU A 85 7.83 0.82 -1.56
C LEU A 85 8.81 1.96 -1.76
N TYR A 86 8.51 2.84 -2.73
CA TYR A 86 9.36 3.95 -3.12
C TYR A 86 8.54 5.24 -3.17
N ASN A 87 8.84 6.20 -2.29
CA ASN A 87 8.13 7.46 -2.22
C ASN A 87 8.95 8.56 -2.89
N ILE A 88 8.28 9.48 -3.58
CA ILE A 88 8.91 10.60 -4.28
C ILE A 88 8.29 11.91 -3.77
N PRO A 89 9.04 12.74 -3.03
CA PRO A 89 8.55 14.05 -2.60
C PRO A 89 8.31 14.99 -3.78
N ILE A 90 7.24 15.77 -3.69
CA ILE A 90 6.88 16.86 -4.60
C ILE A 90 6.88 18.15 -3.78
N LEU A 91 7.66 19.14 -4.20
CA LEU A 91 7.78 20.45 -3.57
C LEU A 91 6.56 21.33 -3.90
N SER A 92 5.39 20.87 -3.49
CA SER A 92 4.12 21.55 -3.64
C SER A 92 3.14 21.09 -2.57
N THR A 93 2.40 22.05 -2.01
CA THR A 93 1.26 21.80 -1.10
C THR A 93 -0.05 21.54 -1.86
N ASP A 94 -0.06 21.70 -3.19
CA ASP A 94 -1.25 21.42 -4.00
C ASP A 94 -1.44 19.91 -4.16
N PHE A 95 -2.21 19.35 -3.24
CA PHE A 95 -2.61 17.94 -3.26
C PHE A 95 -3.33 17.52 -4.55
N SER A 96 -3.96 18.46 -5.27
CA SER A 96 -4.62 18.16 -6.54
C SER A 96 -3.60 17.76 -7.62
N VAL A 97 -2.43 18.41 -7.64
CA VAL A 97 -1.31 18.07 -8.54
C VAL A 97 -0.77 16.69 -8.19
N ALA A 98 -0.46 16.44 -6.91
CA ALA A 98 0.03 15.14 -6.47
C ALA A 98 -0.95 14.00 -6.81
N ARG A 99 -2.26 14.24 -6.68
CA ARG A 99 -3.29 13.27 -7.06
C ARG A 99 -3.35 13.00 -8.57
N ARG A 100 -3.17 14.02 -9.41
CA ARG A 100 -3.11 13.86 -10.88
C ARG A 100 -1.89 13.05 -11.28
N ILE A 101 -0.70 13.44 -10.80
CA ILE A 101 0.56 12.74 -11.05
C ILE A 101 0.45 11.28 -10.58
N ALA A 102 0.01 11.05 -9.33
CA ALA A 102 -0.19 9.68 -8.82
C ALA A 102 -1.06 8.87 -9.79
N ARG A 103 -2.22 9.40 -10.20
CA ARG A 103 -3.11 8.69 -11.14
C ARG A 103 -2.39 8.35 -12.44
N MET A 104 -1.67 9.29 -13.05
CA MET A 104 -0.99 9.10 -14.34
C MET A 104 0.19 8.11 -14.24
N VAL A 105 0.86 8.03 -13.09
CA VAL A 105 1.93 7.03 -12.87
C VAL A 105 1.36 5.64 -12.64
N SER A 106 0.18 5.53 -12.01
CA SER A 106 -0.41 4.23 -11.67
C SER A 106 -0.80 3.42 -12.90
N ALA A 107 -0.56 2.11 -12.87
CA ALA A 107 -1.08 1.16 -13.86
C ALA A 107 -2.59 1.35 -14.10
N ARG A 108 -3.36 1.57 -13.04
CA ARG A 108 -4.82 1.78 -13.13
C ARG A 108 -5.20 3.05 -13.88
N GLY A 109 -4.35 4.07 -13.88
CA GLY A 109 -4.55 5.30 -14.63
C GLY A 109 -3.91 5.30 -16.02
N GLY A 110 -3.38 4.15 -16.48
CA GLY A 110 -2.71 4.01 -17.78
C GLY A 110 -1.21 4.24 -17.75
N GLY A 111 -0.62 4.40 -16.57
CA GLY A 111 0.82 4.59 -16.37
C GLY A 111 1.63 3.30 -16.41
N LEU A 112 2.62 3.23 -15.53
CA LEU A 112 3.57 2.10 -15.50
C LEU A 112 2.86 0.80 -15.07
N PRO A 113 3.05 -0.31 -15.79
CA PRO A 113 2.46 -1.59 -15.42
C PRO A 113 2.98 -2.04 -14.07
N THR A 114 2.17 -2.77 -13.30
CA THR A 114 2.54 -3.27 -11.95
C THR A 114 2.91 -2.17 -10.93
N VAL A 115 2.62 -0.90 -11.20
CA VAL A 115 2.83 0.19 -10.23
C VAL A 115 1.50 0.70 -9.70
N GLN A 116 1.37 0.73 -8.39
CA GLN A 116 0.27 1.43 -7.72
C GLN A 116 0.82 2.67 -7.03
N THR A 117 0.05 3.74 -7.03
CA THR A 117 0.50 5.03 -6.46
C THR A 117 -0.63 5.69 -5.68
N LEU A 118 -0.23 6.54 -4.74
CA LEU A 118 -1.10 7.40 -3.96
C LEU A 118 -0.40 8.76 -3.80
N GLY A 119 -1.15 9.85 -3.94
CA GLY A 119 -0.70 11.16 -3.48
C GLY A 119 -0.95 11.27 -1.98
N LEU A 120 0.07 11.65 -1.21
CA LEU A 120 0.01 11.84 0.24
C LEU A 120 0.55 13.23 0.62
N VAL A 121 0.19 13.70 1.81
CA VAL A 121 0.82 14.88 2.42
C VAL A 121 2.17 14.46 3.00
N HIS A 122 3.20 15.28 2.81
CA HIS A 122 4.55 15.04 3.30
C HIS A 122 5.06 16.29 4.04
N GLY A 123 5.13 16.23 5.37
CA GLY A 123 5.45 17.42 6.17
C GLY A 123 4.41 18.54 6.06
N GLU A 124 4.81 19.77 6.38
CA GLU A 124 3.91 20.94 6.36
C GLU A 124 3.76 21.54 4.95
N ASP A 125 4.83 21.51 4.15
CA ASP A 125 4.94 22.28 2.90
C ASP A 125 5.10 21.43 1.64
N SER A 126 4.94 20.11 1.73
CA SER A 126 5.11 19.23 0.57
C SER A 126 4.09 18.10 0.50
N THR A 127 4.04 17.47 -0.67
CA THR A 127 3.29 16.25 -0.90
C THR A 127 4.25 15.18 -1.37
N GLU A 128 3.81 13.93 -1.45
CA GLU A 128 4.62 12.86 -2.02
C GLU A 128 3.76 11.92 -2.86
N ILE A 129 4.40 11.27 -3.83
CA ILE A 129 3.82 10.13 -4.53
C ILE A 129 4.38 8.87 -3.87
N ALA A 130 3.54 8.23 -3.07
CA ALA A 130 3.85 6.92 -2.52
C ALA A 130 3.64 5.85 -3.59
N CYS A 131 4.70 5.13 -3.95
CA CYS A 131 4.66 4.12 -5.03
C CYS A 131 4.86 2.72 -4.45
N MET A 132 3.94 1.82 -4.78
CA MET A 132 4.06 0.39 -4.55
C MET A 132 4.43 -0.28 -5.87
N LEU A 133 5.66 -0.78 -5.94
CA LEU A 133 6.21 -1.51 -7.08
C LEU A 133 5.86 -2.98 -6.87
N LEU A 134 4.81 -3.44 -7.55
CA LEU A 134 4.25 -4.77 -7.35
C LEU A 134 5.15 -5.88 -7.90
N GLU A 135 5.94 -5.56 -8.91
CA GLU A 135 6.95 -6.41 -9.52
C GLU A 135 8.24 -5.59 -9.72
N PRO A 136 9.02 -5.35 -8.65
CA PRO A 136 10.18 -4.44 -8.70
C PRO A 136 11.30 -4.92 -9.63
N ASN A 137 11.29 -6.20 -10.01
CA ASN A 137 12.19 -6.77 -11.02
C ASN A 137 11.80 -6.37 -12.46
N GLN A 138 10.55 -5.95 -12.70
CA GLN A 138 10.06 -5.50 -14.00
C GLN A 138 10.13 -3.97 -14.11
N ILE A 139 9.62 -3.27 -13.07
CA ILE A 139 9.63 -1.81 -12.98
C ILE A 139 10.33 -1.40 -11.70
N GLY A 140 11.56 -0.91 -11.85
CA GLY A 140 12.38 -0.39 -10.76
C GLY A 140 12.05 1.05 -10.36
N ALA A 141 12.64 1.49 -9.24
CA ALA A 141 12.46 2.82 -8.71
C ALA A 141 12.96 3.92 -9.65
N ASP A 142 13.99 3.65 -10.45
CA ASP A 142 14.52 4.53 -11.49
C ASP A 142 13.46 4.89 -12.54
N ARG A 143 12.70 3.89 -13.02
CA ARG A 143 11.64 4.11 -13.99
C ARG A 143 10.47 4.89 -13.40
N VAL A 144 10.14 4.63 -12.14
CA VAL A 144 9.09 5.37 -11.42
C VAL A 144 9.50 6.82 -11.19
N GLN A 145 10.75 7.05 -10.75
CA GLN A 145 11.34 8.38 -10.56
C GLN A 145 11.26 9.20 -11.85
N ASN A 146 11.79 8.66 -12.96
CA ASN A 146 11.79 9.36 -14.26
C ASN A 146 10.37 9.69 -14.74
N GLN A 147 9.40 8.79 -14.52
CA GLN A 147 8.01 9.03 -14.90
C GLN A 147 7.39 10.16 -14.08
N VAL A 148 7.64 10.19 -12.77
CA VAL A 148 7.16 11.26 -11.89
C VAL A 148 7.80 12.59 -12.25
N GLU A 149 9.12 12.63 -12.48
CA GLU A 149 9.85 13.82 -12.91
C GLU A 149 9.29 14.40 -14.22
N THR A 150 9.00 13.54 -15.21
CA THR A 150 8.41 13.96 -16.48
C THR A 150 7.04 14.62 -16.27
N LEU A 151 6.17 13.97 -15.50
CA LEU A 151 4.82 14.48 -15.21
C LEU A 151 4.84 15.74 -14.34
N ALA A 152 5.82 15.85 -13.43
CA ALA A 152 6.00 17.01 -12.59
C ALA A 152 6.39 18.25 -13.41
N VAL A 153 7.25 18.10 -14.42
CA VAL A 153 7.57 19.17 -15.37
C VAL A 153 6.33 19.64 -16.11
N GLU A 154 5.46 18.72 -16.57
CA GLU A 154 4.20 19.06 -17.24
C GLU A 154 3.22 19.82 -16.31
N GLU A 155 3.22 19.49 -15.02
CA GLU A 155 2.40 20.15 -13.99
C GLU A 155 3.08 21.40 -13.37
N GLY A 156 4.32 21.72 -13.78
CA GLY A 156 5.06 22.88 -13.30
C GLY A 156 5.51 22.80 -11.83
N VAL A 157 5.75 21.60 -11.31
CA VAL A 157 6.22 21.36 -9.93
C VAL A 157 7.59 20.70 -9.90
N GLU A 158 8.35 20.97 -8.84
CA GLU A 158 9.64 20.34 -8.59
C GLU A 158 9.47 19.06 -7.78
N VAL A 159 10.35 18.08 -8.02
CA VAL A 159 10.37 16.81 -7.29
C VAL A 159 11.76 16.53 -6.76
N GLU A 160 11.82 15.90 -5.60
CA GLU A 160 13.07 15.45 -5.01
C GLU A 160 13.39 14.02 -5.42
N LYS A 161 14.62 13.59 -5.11
CA LYS A 161 14.99 12.19 -5.24
C LYS A 161 14.15 11.34 -4.28
N GLY A 162 13.48 10.34 -4.82
CA GLY A 162 12.72 9.40 -4.00
C GLY A 162 13.58 8.49 -3.13
N TYR A 163 12.90 7.78 -2.23
CA TYR A 163 13.51 6.91 -1.25
C TYR A 163 12.67 5.67 -0.99
N PHE A 164 13.32 4.57 -0.62
CA PHE A 164 12.62 3.37 -0.17
C PHE A 164 12.16 3.53 1.27
N THR A 165 10.92 3.14 1.56
CA THR A 165 10.34 3.21 2.91
C THR A 165 10.54 1.93 3.73
N ASP A 166 11.04 0.87 3.11
CA ASP A 166 11.29 -0.43 3.74
C ASP A 166 12.66 -1.00 3.32
N PHE A 167 13.07 -2.08 3.96
CA PHE A 167 14.32 -2.77 3.66
C PHE A 167 14.30 -3.46 2.31
N SER A 168 15.47 -3.55 1.67
CA SER A 168 15.65 -4.41 0.51
C SER A 168 15.64 -5.90 0.93
N PRO A 169 15.40 -6.83 -0.01
CA PRO A 169 15.54 -8.26 0.25
C PRO A 169 16.89 -8.63 0.87
N GLU A 170 17.98 -8.04 0.38
CA GLU A 170 19.34 -8.27 0.85
C GLU A 170 19.52 -7.80 2.30
N MET A 171 19.02 -6.61 2.62
CA MET A 171 19.06 -6.06 3.99
C MET A 171 18.28 -6.94 4.98
N ILE A 172 17.17 -7.55 4.55
CA ILE A 172 16.40 -8.46 5.39
C ILE A 172 17.16 -9.76 5.63
N ILE A 173 17.77 -10.33 4.59
CA ILE A 173 18.61 -11.53 4.71
C ILE A 173 19.77 -11.25 5.67
N GLU A 174 20.48 -10.14 5.48
CA GLU A 174 21.60 -9.76 6.35
C GLU A 174 21.15 -9.61 7.81
N LYS A 175 20.06 -8.88 8.07
CA LYS A 175 19.49 -8.74 9.41
C LYS A 175 19.11 -10.07 10.02
N TYR A 176 18.48 -10.96 9.25
CA TYR A 176 18.11 -12.29 9.72
C TYR A 176 19.35 -13.10 10.11
N MET A 177 20.39 -13.11 9.26
CA MET A 177 21.62 -13.83 9.54
C MET A 177 22.29 -13.30 10.82
N ASN A 178 22.41 -11.98 10.96
CA ASN A 178 22.96 -11.33 12.15
C ASN A 178 22.18 -11.66 13.43
N LEU A 179 20.85 -11.71 13.36
CA LEU A 179 20.00 -12.11 14.51
C LEU A 179 20.23 -13.57 14.90
N THR A 180 20.39 -14.47 13.93
CA THR A 180 20.61 -15.89 14.20
C THR A 180 22.02 -16.22 14.67
N SER A 181 23.02 -15.42 14.29
CA SER A 181 24.39 -15.56 14.81
C SER A 181 24.52 -15.02 16.23
N ALA A 182 23.92 -13.85 16.52
CA ALA A 182 23.95 -13.25 17.86
C ALA A 182 23.19 -14.04 18.94
N GLN A 183 22.32 -14.98 18.56
CA GLN A 183 21.63 -15.90 19.47
C GLN A 183 22.41 -17.21 19.73
N ARG A 184 23.54 -17.42 19.04
CA ARG A 184 24.39 -18.61 19.19
C ARG A 184 25.59 -18.38 20.12
N ASP A 185 25.84 -17.13 20.49
CA ASP A 185 26.83 -16.70 21.48
C ASP A 185 26.13 -16.42 22.83
#